data_AF-A0A9X0A2S9-F1
#
_entry.id   AF-A0A9X0A2S9-F1
#
_cell.length_a   1.000
_cell.length_b   1.000
_cell.length_c   1.000
_cell.angle_alpha   90.00
_cell.angle_beta   90.00
_cell.angle_gamma   90.00
#
_symmetry.space_group_name_H-M   'P 1'
#
loop_
_entity.id
_entity.type
_entity.pdbx_description
1 polymer ?
#
loop_
_entity_poly.entity_id
_entity_poly.type
_entity_poly.pdbx_seq_one_letter_code
_entity_poly.pdbx_strand_id
1 'polypeptide(L)'
;MAESEDGIELNSLDGEKEKKDFEKELKVKIQYGDVDEISRITPKDLTECKSNALFTAMKMTFELRQRADKKGPEPDEDEFNKIAQSVDEFTCSLLTPLKSNTERRRVFADSLDDVMDTAIELEQKKVNKHVLISL
;
A
#
# COMPACT_ATOMS: atom_id res chain seq x y z
N MET A 1 7.14 -48.84 19.45
CA MET A 1 5.81 -48.21 19.37
C MET A 1 6.05 -46.73 19.18
N ALA A 2 5.63 -46.23 18.02
CA ALA A 2 5.73 -44.84 17.61
C ALA A 2 4.58 -44.02 18.18
N GLU A 3 4.77 -42.69 18.22
CA GLU A 3 3.80 -41.63 17.91
C GLU A 3 4.57 -40.30 18.10
N SER A 4 5.31 -39.86 17.07
CA SER A 4 4.94 -38.93 15.99
C SER A 4 4.72 -37.50 16.47
N GLU A 5 5.72 -36.67 16.16
CA GLU A 5 5.67 -35.21 16.07
C GLU A 5 4.77 -34.78 14.89
N ASP A 6 4.55 -33.47 14.78
CA ASP A 6 3.81 -32.70 13.76
C ASP A 6 2.30 -32.52 13.93
N GLY A 7 1.94 -31.34 14.45
CA GLY A 7 0.55 -30.87 14.51
C GLY A 7 0.37 -29.35 14.44
N ILE A 8 1.37 -28.55 14.07
CA ILE A 8 1.22 -27.09 13.99
C ILE A 8 2.09 -26.49 12.85
N GLU A 9 1.79 -26.75 11.57
CA GLU A 9 2.44 -25.96 10.49
C GLU A 9 1.69 -25.91 9.14
N LEU A 10 0.38 -26.21 9.08
CA LEU A 10 -0.36 -26.21 7.81
C LEU A 10 -1.28 -24.99 7.57
N ASN A 11 -1.65 -24.23 8.60
CA ASN A 11 -2.56 -23.08 8.44
C ASN A 11 -1.85 -21.77 8.04
N SER A 12 -0.55 -21.63 8.31
CA SER A 12 0.17 -20.36 8.06
C SER A 12 0.54 -20.16 6.59
N LEU A 13 0.81 -21.25 5.88
CA LEU A 13 1.25 -21.20 4.47
C LEU A 13 0.12 -20.86 3.50
N ASP A 14 -1.10 -21.29 3.80
CA ASP A 14 -2.26 -21.07 2.93
C ASP A 14 -2.69 -19.60 2.95
N GLY A 15 -2.75 -18.98 4.14
CA GLY A 15 -3.09 -17.56 4.28
C GLY A 15 -2.06 -16.60 3.67
N GLU A 16 -0.75 -16.91 3.72
CA GLU A 16 0.26 -16.09 3.05
C GLU A 16 0.15 -16.15 1.53
N LYS A 17 -0.19 -17.33 1.00
CA LYS A 17 -0.39 -17.53 -0.44
C LYS A 17 -1.63 -16.77 -0.92
N GLU A 18 -2.74 -16.85 -0.20
CA GLU A 18 -3.97 -16.10 -0.50
C GLU A 18 -3.71 -14.59 -0.56
N LYS A 19 -3.05 -14.02 0.46
CA LYS A 19 -2.70 -12.59 0.48
C LYS A 19 -1.81 -12.18 -0.68
N LYS A 20 -0.87 -13.04 -1.05
CA LYS A 20 0.03 -12.80 -2.19
C LYS A 20 -0.70 -12.83 -3.52
N ASP A 21 -1.64 -13.75 -3.69
CA ASP A 21 -2.42 -13.86 -4.91
C ASP A 21 -3.43 -12.71 -5.02
N PHE A 22 -4.06 -12.30 -3.92
CA PHE A 22 -4.87 -11.10 -3.83
C PHE A 22 -4.09 -9.83 -4.19
N GLU A 23 -2.87 -9.65 -3.65
CA GLU A 23 -2.03 -8.50 -3.96
C GLU A 23 -1.66 -8.44 -5.46
N LYS A 24 -1.42 -9.59 -6.11
CA LYS A 24 -1.19 -9.63 -7.56
C LYS A 24 -2.42 -9.21 -8.34
N GLU A 25 -3.59 -9.71 -7.97
CA GLU A 25 -4.87 -9.34 -8.60
C GLU A 25 -5.12 -7.84 -8.47
N LEU A 26 -4.97 -7.30 -7.25
CA LEU A 26 -5.10 -5.88 -6.98
C LEU A 26 -4.14 -5.05 -7.84
N LYS A 27 -2.88 -5.49 -7.96
CA LYS A 27 -1.88 -4.82 -8.81
C LYS A 27 -2.27 -4.83 -10.28
N VAL A 28 -2.77 -5.95 -10.81
CA VAL A 28 -3.26 -6.05 -12.20
C VAL A 28 -4.41 -5.08 -12.41
N LYS A 29 -5.36 -5.02 -11.46
CA LYS A 29 -6.51 -4.12 -11.51
C LYS A 29 -6.10 -2.65 -11.53
N ILE A 30 -5.13 -2.26 -10.70
CA ILE A 30 -4.58 -0.89 -10.69
C ILE A 30 -3.89 -0.56 -12.02
N GLN A 31 -3.11 -1.49 -12.56
CA GLN A 31 -2.31 -1.26 -13.78
C GLN A 31 -3.16 -1.22 -15.05
N TYR A 32 -4.21 -2.04 -15.15
CA TYR A 32 -4.92 -2.28 -16.40
C TYR A 32 -6.43 -2.12 -16.33
N GLY A 33 -7.04 -2.12 -15.13
CA GLY A 33 -8.49 -2.03 -14.97
C GLY A 33 -9.03 -0.66 -15.38
N ASP A 34 -10.31 -0.56 -15.67
CA ASP A 34 -10.94 0.72 -15.98
C ASP A 34 -11.20 1.59 -14.72
N VAL A 35 -11.73 2.80 -14.91
CA VAL A 35 -11.99 3.74 -13.81
C VAL A 35 -12.99 3.16 -12.80
N ASP A 36 -14.07 2.51 -13.25
CA ASP A 36 -15.08 1.92 -12.37
C ASP A 36 -14.48 0.78 -11.54
N GLU A 37 -13.71 -0.09 -12.19
CA GLU A 37 -12.99 -1.17 -11.50
C GLU A 37 -12.06 -0.63 -10.41
N ILE A 38 -11.22 0.37 -10.73
CA ILE A 38 -10.27 0.95 -9.77
C ILE A 38 -11.00 1.69 -8.65
N SER A 39 -12.07 2.43 -8.95
CA SER A 39 -12.83 3.20 -7.96
C SER A 39 -13.43 2.35 -6.84
N ARG A 40 -13.60 1.04 -7.09
CA ARG A 40 -14.09 0.07 -6.10
C ARG A 40 -13.00 -0.43 -5.14
N ILE A 41 -11.73 -0.09 -5.39
CA ILE A 41 -10.64 -0.43 -4.48
C ILE A 41 -10.77 0.44 -3.23
N THR A 42 -10.80 -0.20 -2.08
CA THR A 42 -10.95 0.43 -0.77
C THR A 42 -9.63 0.44 -0.01
N PRO A 43 -9.48 1.34 0.99
CA PRO A 43 -8.34 1.28 1.90
C PRO A 43 -8.18 -0.07 2.61
N LYS A 44 -9.29 -0.80 2.84
CA LYS A 44 -9.24 -2.12 3.46
C LYS A 44 -8.51 -3.13 2.58
N ASP A 45 -8.73 -3.09 1.25
CA ASP A 45 -8.05 -3.98 0.31
C ASP A 45 -6.52 -3.84 0.41
N LEU A 46 -6.03 -2.62 0.65
CA LEU A 46 -4.59 -2.38 0.84
C LEU A 46 -4.03 -3.04 2.11
N THR A 47 -4.86 -3.27 3.12
CA THR A 47 -4.47 -3.94 4.38
C THR A 47 -4.49 -5.46 4.30
N GLU A 48 -5.19 -6.03 3.32
CA GLU A 48 -5.26 -7.48 3.08
C GLU A 48 -4.10 -8.00 2.23
N CYS A 49 -3.31 -7.10 1.62
CA CYS A 49 -2.12 -7.45 0.87
C CYS A 49 -1.06 -8.14 1.76
N LYS A 50 -0.18 -8.92 1.12
CA LYS A 50 0.96 -9.54 1.80
C LYS A 50 2.01 -8.48 2.15
N SER A 51 2.22 -7.51 1.26
CA SER A 51 2.99 -6.30 1.52
C SER A 51 2.29 -5.40 2.54
N ASN A 52 3.07 -4.70 3.34
CA ASN A 52 2.55 -3.70 4.28
C ASN A 52 1.74 -2.62 3.54
N ALA A 53 0.64 -2.18 4.16
CA ALA A 53 -0.32 -1.25 3.57
C ALA A 53 0.27 0.11 3.17
N LEU A 54 1.29 0.61 3.88
CA LEU A 54 1.98 1.84 3.54
C LEU A 54 2.70 1.70 2.20
N PHE A 55 3.47 0.62 2.01
CA PHE A 55 4.16 0.36 0.75
C PHE A 55 3.20 0.08 -0.41
N THR A 56 2.14 -0.70 -0.16
CA THR A 56 1.12 -0.97 -1.18
C THR A 56 0.43 0.31 -1.63
N ALA A 57 0.07 1.19 -0.69
CA ALA A 57 -0.56 2.47 -0.98
C ALA A 57 0.36 3.40 -1.80
N MET A 58 1.65 3.51 -1.45
CA MET A 58 2.60 4.30 -2.23
C MET A 58 2.73 3.80 -3.68
N LYS A 59 2.81 2.48 -3.87
CA LYS A 59 2.88 1.88 -5.22
C LYS A 59 1.61 2.15 -6.02
N MET A 60 0.44 2.03 -5.40
CA MET A 60 -0.83 2.31 -6.07
C MET A 60 -0.93 3.77 -6.50
N THR A 61 -0.60 4.72 -5.62
CA THR A 61 -0.59 6.15 -5.97
C THR A 61 0.33 6.43 -7.15
N PHE A 62 1.53 5.84 -7.16
CA PHE A 62 2.49 5.99 -8.27
C PHE A 62 1.91 5.48 -9.59
N GLU A 63 1.36 4.26 -9.60
CA GLU A 63 0.78 3.66 -10.81
C GLU A 63 -0.43 4.46 -11.32
N LEU A 64 -1.29 4.97 -10.44
CA LEU A 64 -2.44 5.79 -10.84
C LEU A 64 -2.01 7.12 -11.47
N ARG A 65 -0.98 7.77 -10.93
CA ARG A 65 -0.41 8.98 -11.53
C ARG A 65 0.23 8.69 -12.89
N GLN A 66 0.98 7.60 -13.00
CA GLN A 66 1.53 7.16 -14.28
C GLN A 66 0.45 6.86 -15.32
N ARG A 67 -0.75 6.46 -14.88
CA ARG A 67 -1.90 6.28 -15.77
C ARG A 67 -2.55 7.59 -16.17
N ALA A 68 -2.66 8.54 -15.25
CA ALA A 68 -3.14 9.89 -15.54
C ALA A 68 -2.21 10.61 -16.54
N ASP A 69 -0.89 10.46 -16.39
CA ASP A 69 0.11 11.10 -17.25
C ASP A 69 0.20 10.48 -18.67
N LYS A 70 -0.35 9.27 -18.87
CA LYS A 70 -0.43 8.65 -20.21
C LYS A 70 -1.53 9.35 -21.01
N LYS A 71 -1.24 9.70 -22.26
CA LYS A 71 -2.24 10.27 -23.19
C LYS A 71 -3.43 9.32 -23.36
N GLY A 72 -4.48 9.56 -22.59
CA GLY A 72 -5.78 8.90 -22.65
C GLY A 72 -6.90 9.93 -22.80
N PRO A 73 -8.17 9.50 -22.68
CA PRO A 73 -9.30 10.42 -22.58
C PRO A 73 -9.15 11.31 -21.33
N GLU A 74 -9.32 12.64 -21.47
CA GLU A 74 -9.28 13.59 -20.34
C GLU A 74 -10.17 13.17 -19.13
N PRO A 75 -11.38 12.60 -19.30
CA PRO A 75 -12.20 12.18 -18.17
C PRO A 75 -11.53 11.10 -17.29
N ASP A 76 -10.74 10.21 -17.90
CA ASP A 76 -10.07 9.13 -17.17
C ASP A 76 -8.85 9.64 -16.41
N GLU A 77 -8.14 10.64 -16.95
CA GLU A 77 -7.02 11.32 -16.29
C GLU A 77 -7.44 11.94 -14.95
N ASP A 78 -8.53 12.73 -14.97
CA ASP A 78 -9.06 13.38 -13.77
C ASP A 78 -9.49 12.37 -12.71
N GLU A 79 -10.13 11.26 -13.12
CA GLU A 79 -10.57 10.22 -12.19
C GLU A 79 -9.38 9.45 -11.58
N PHE A 80 -8.36 9.10 -12.37
CA PHE A 80 -7.15 8.48 -11.80
C PHE A 80 -6.44 9.40 -10.82
N ASN A 81 -6.38 10.71 -11.10
CA ASN A 81 -5.82 11.69 -10.18
C ASN A 81 -6.62 11.82 -8.87
N LYS A 82 -7.96 11.81 -8.94
CA LYS A 82 -8.82 11.81 -7.74
C LYS A 82 -8.61 10.57 -6.89
N ILE A 83 -8.56 9.39 -7.51
CA ILE A 83 -8.30 8.14 -6.80
C ILE A 83 -6.91 8.18 -6.17
N ALA A 84 -5.88 8.60 -6.91
CA ALA A 84 -4.52 8.73 -6.39
C ALA A 84 -4.45 9.68 -5.18
N GLN A 85 -5.21 10.79 -5.21
CA GLN A 85 -5.30 11.71 -4.08
C GLN A 85 -5.93 11.06 -2.84
N SER A 86 -7.01 10.27 -3.02
CA SER A 86 -7.65 9.54 -1.92
C SER A 86 -6.69 8.53 -1.27
N VAL A 87 -5.91 7.81 -2.09
CA VAL A 87 -4.90 6.86 -1.60
C VAL A 87 -3.75 7.58 -0.86
N ASP A 88 -3.33 8.75 -1.34
CA ASP A 88 -2.37 9.64 -0.67
C ASP A 88 -2.83 10.03 0.75
N GLU A 89 -4.11 10.42 0.88
CA GLU A 89 -4.71 10.82 2.16
C GLU A 89 -4.78 9.64 3.13
N PHE A 90 -5.17 8.46 2.63
CA PHE A 90 -5.09 7.23 3.41
C PHE A 90 -3.66 6.93 3.86
N THR A 91 -2.68 7.03 2.96
CA THR A 91 -1.26 6.80 3.27
C THR A 91 -0.78 7.72 4.39
N CYS A 92 -1.15 8.99 4.35
CA CYS A 92 -0.84 9.97 5.41
C CYS A 92 -1.55 9.63 6.73
N SER A 93 -2.77 9.08 6.68
CA SER A 93 -3.50 8.65 7.87
C SER A 93 -2.81 7.50 8.61
N LEU A 94 -2.10 6.62 7.90
CA LEU A 94 -1.31 5.53 8.50
C LEU A 94 -0.14 6.03 9.35
N LEU A 95 0.43 7.19 8.98
CA LEU A 95 1.57 7.80 9.67
C LEU A 95 1.15 8.72 10.83
N THR A 96 -0.09 9.22 10.81
CA THR A 96 -0.61 10.17 11.80
C THR A 96 -0.46 9.68 13.26
N PRO A 97 -0.69 8.40 13.60
CA PRO A 97 -0.50 7.90 14.96
C PRO A 97 0.93 8.02 15.51
N LEU A 98 1.96 8.16 14.67
CA LEU A 98 3.35 8.29 15.12
C LEU A 98 3.61 9.62 15.86
N LYS A 99 2.81 10.65 15.59
CA LYS A 99 2.93 11.99 16.21
C LYS A 99 2.73 11.98 17.71
N SER A 100 1.84 11.13 18.22
CA SER A 100 1.46 11.09 19.64
C SER A 100 1.87 9.81 20.36
N ASN A 101 2.43 8.82 19.65
CA ASN A 101 2.80 7.52 20.22
C ASN A 101 4.30 7.24 20.08
N THR A 102 5.03 7.44 21.18
CA THR A 102 6.49 7.23 21.27
C THR A 102 6.91 5.79 21.01
N GLU A 103 6.12 4.81 21.43
CA GLU A 103 6.45 3.39 21.22
C GLU A 103 6.37 3.03 19.74
N ARG A 104 5.29 3.41 19.07
CA ARG A 104 5.13 3.20 17.62
C ARG A 104 6.21 3.94 16.82
N ARG A 105 6.61 5.14 17.26
CA ARG A 105 7.70 5.89 16.63
C ARG A 105 9.04 5.16 16.72
N ARG A 106 9.34 4.52 17.86
CA ARG A 106 10.55 3.71 18.03
C ARG A 106 10.56 2.51 17.09
N VAL A 107 9.46 1.76 17.02
CA VAL A 107 9.34 0.62 16.11
C VAL A 107 9.44 1.05 14.65
N PHE A 108 8.85 2.19 14.30
CA PHE A 108 8.91 2.73 12.94
C PHE A 108 10.32 3.23 12.56
N ALA A 109 11.11 3.73 13.52
CA ALA A 109 12.45 4.25 13.27
C ALA A 109 13.38 3.21 12.63
N ASP A 110 13.22 1.93 12.98
CA ASP A 110 14.00 0.83 12.40
C ASP A 110 13.70 0.61 10.90
N SER A 111 12.54 1.09 10.43
CA SER A 111 12.10 1.02 9.01
C SER A 111 12.14 2.37 8.30
N LEU A 112 12.66 3.42 8.94
CA LEU A 112 12.58 4.78 8.43
C LEU A 112 13.27 4.94 7.08
N ASP A 113 14.49 4.44 6.97
CA ASP A 113 15.31 4.57 5.77
C ASP A 113 14.62 3.88 4.58
N ASP A 114 14.14 2.65 4.76
CA ASP A 114 13.39 1.91 3.74
C ASP A 114 12.12 2.65 3.28
N VAL A 115 11.41 3.28 4.23
CA VAL A 115 10.20 4.07 3.92
C VAL A 115 10.56 5.33 3.14
N MET A 116 11.61 6.04 3.53
CA MET A 116 12.04 7.27 2.86
C MET A 116 12.59 6.99 1.46
N ASP A 117 13.42 5.95 1.31
CA ASP A 117 13.98 5.53 0.02
C ASP A 117 12.85 5.13 -0.93
N THR A 118 11.91 4.30 -0.47
CA THR A 118 10.74 3.90 -1.27
C THR A 118 9.88 5.11 -1.66
N ALA A 119 9.66 6.05 -0.73
CA ALA A 119 8.89 7.25 -1.01
C ALA A 119 9.60 8.18 -2.01
N ILE A 120 10.93 8.22 -2.03
CA ILE A 120 11.71 8.94 -3.04
C ILE A 120 11.60 8.25 -4.40
N GLU A 121 11.81 6.93 -4.45
CA GLU A 121 11.72 6.12 -5.68
C GLU A 121 10.35 6.22 -6.35
N LEU A 122 9.29 6.28 -5.55
CA LEU A 122 7.90 6.39 -6.02
C LEU A 122 7.39 7.83 -6.09
N GLU A 123 8.27 8.83 -5.97
CA GLU A 123 7.97 10.27 -6.07
C GLU A 123 6.87 10.77 -5.09
N GLN A 124 6.75 10.15 -3.91
CA GLN A 124 5.71 10.39 -2.91
C GLN A 124 6.02 11.61 -2.02
N LYS A 125 6.02 12.81 -2.62
CA LYS A 125 6.37 14.08 -1.94
C LYS A 125 5.56 14.37 -0.67
N LYS A 126 4.27 14.00 -0.62
CA LYS A 126 3.41 14.24 0.55
C LYS A 126 3.78 13.33 1.73
N VAL A 127 4.08 12.06 1.43
CA VAL A 127 4.49 11.07 2.43
C VAL A 127 5.80 11.50 3.08
N ASN A 128 6.80 11.90 2.30
CA ASN A 128 8.08 12.42 2.83
C ASN A 128 7.88 13.56 3.82
N LYS A 129 7.04 14.55 3.46
CA LYS A 129 6.71 15.66 4.37
C LYS A 129 6.01 15.16 5.64
N HIS A 130 5.09 14.20 5.52
CA HIS A 130 4.37 13.65 6.66
C HIS A 130 5.25 12.86 7.61
N VAL A 131 6.17 12.03 7.09
CA VAL A 131 7.15 11.29 7.90
C VAL A 131 7.99 12.28 8.72
N LEU A 132 8.58 13.30 8.07
CA LEU A 132 9.41 14.30 8.75
C LEU A 132 8.67 15.08 9.85
N ILE A 133 7.37 15.32 9.70
CA ILE A 133 6.55 15.99 10.72
C ILE A 133 6.14 15.03 11.85
N SER A 134 6.14 13.73 11.58
CA SER A 134 5.60 12.72 12.51
C SER A 134 6.65 12.12 13.44
N LEU A 135 7.94 12.32 13.14
CA LEU A 135 9.08 11.94 13.96
C LEU A 135 9.50 13.07 14.90
#